data_AF-A0A0G0SD94-F1
#
_entry.id   AF-A0A0G0SD94-F1
#
_cell.length_a   1.000
_cell.length_b   1.000
_cell.length_c   1.000
_cell.angle_alpha   90.00
_cell.angle_beta   90.00
_cell.angle_gamma   90.00
#
_symmetry.space_group_name_H-M   'P 1'
#
loop_
_entity.id
_entity.type
_entity.pdbx_description
1 polymer ?
#
loop_
_entity_poly.entity_id
_entity_poly.type
_entity_poly.pdbx_seq_one_letter_code
_entity_poly.pdbx_strand_id
1 'polypeptide(L)'
;MIEFFYHDGIQKEIVDLERRFRTIRQGLASFERLCEVQFNPTQPKQVIAPAKLHRVTQNDIWTLWKTELVIPNSGLRPNQWPRVWFVVKGDMIAFLCISSHVDNYNDEDISNLAISRVSDFF
;
A
#
# COMPACT_ATOMS: atom_id res chain seq x y z
N MET A 1 -18.82 0.72 3.78
CA MET A 1 -17.73 -0.10 4.36
C MET A 1 -16.69 -0.17 3.27
N ILE A 2 -15.40 0.02 3.57
CA ILE A 2 -14.39 -0.02 2.50
C ILE A 2 -14.21 -1.47 2.04
N GLU A 3 -14.20 -1.69 0.74
CA GLU A 3 -13.86 -2.97 0.13
C GLU A 3 -12.37 -3.02 -0.21
N PHE A 4 -11.67 -4.04 0.30
CA PHE A 4 -10.25 -4.22 0.10
C PHE A 4 -9.98 -5.31 -0.94
N PHE A 5 -9.17 -4.98 -1.93
CA PHE A 5 -8.73 -5.89 -2.97
C PHE A 5 -7.21 -5.98 -3.01
N TYR A 6 -6.71 -7.11 -3.49
CA TYR A 6 -5.27 -7.33 -3.67
C TYR A 6 -5.05 -7.84 -5.09
N HIS A 7 -4.19 -7.15 -5.83
CA HIS A 7 -3.74 -7.62 -7.13
C HIS A 7 -2.96 -8.94 -7.00
N ASP A 8 -3.05 -9.84 -7.98
CA ASP A 8 -2.30 -11.12 -7.98
C ASP A 8 -0.78 -10.91 -7.86
N GLY A 9 -0.28 -9.81 -8.42
CA GLY A 9 1.12 -9.39 -8.30
C GLY A 9 1.55 -9.13 -6.86
N ILE A 10 0.77 -8.34 -6.09
CA ILE A 10 1.11 -8.04 -4.71
C ILE A 10 1.00 -9.29 -3.83
N GLN A 11 0.07 -10.22 -4.13
CA GLN A 11 -0.04 -11.48 -3.38
C GLN A 11 1.27 -12.28 -3.44
N LYS A 12 1.92 -12.34 -4.61
CA LYS A 12 3.22 -13.00 -4.78
C LYS A 12 4.32 -12.27 -4.01
N GLU A 13 4.38 -10.94 -4.12
CA GLU A 13 5.35 -10.09 -3.41
C GLU A 13 5.22 -10.22 -1.89
N ILE A 14 3.99 -10.32 -1.36
CA ILE A 14 3.71 -10.55 0.06
C ILE A 14 4.30 -11.89 0.51
N VAL A 15 4.10 -12.97 -0.25
CA VAL A 15 4.65 -14.30 0.08
C VAL A 15 6.18 -14.26 0.13
N ASP A 16 6.81 -13.57 -0.80
CA ASP A 16 8.28 -13.44 -0.82
C ASP A 16 8.83 -12.59 0.33
N LEU A 17 8.12 -11.54 0.72
CA LEU A 17 8.47 -10.74 1.89
C LEU A 17 8.21 -11.48 3.19
N GLU A 18 7.12 -12.25 3.30
CA GLU A 18 6.74 -13.00 4.50
C GLU A 18 7.79 -14.04 4.91
N ARG A 19 8.46 -14.65 3.92
CA ARG A 19 9.60 -15.57 4.15
C ARG A 19 10.76 -14.91 4.91
N ARG A 20 10.92 -13.59 4.77
CA ARG A 20 12.00 -12.79 5.36
C ARG A 20 11.52 -12.01 6.59
N PHE A 21 10.26 -11.57 6.58
CA PHE A 21 9.66 -10.66 7.55
C PHE A 21 8.30 -11.19 7.98
N ARG A 22 8.28 -11.98 9.07
CA ARG A 22 7.07 -12.70 9.54
C ARG A 22 5.90 -11.78 9.94
N THR A 23 6.14 -10.48 10.17
CA THR A 23 5.11 -9.52 10.61
C THR A 23 4.45 -8.75 9.45
N ILE A 24 4.76 -9.06 8.19
CA ILE A 24 4.21 -8.38 6.99
C ILE A 24 2.68 -8.40 6.97
N ARG A 25 2.06 -9.57 7.16
CA ARG A 25 0.59 -9.69 7.12
C ARG A 25 -0.09 -8.92 8.25
N GLN A 26 0.53 -8.90 9.43
CA GLN A 26 0.02 -8.10 10.55
C GLN A 26 0.12 -6.59 10.26
N GLY A 27 1.21 -6.16 9.60
CA GLY A 27 1.38 -4.78 9.13
C GLY A 27 0.28 -4.40 8.14
N LEU A 28 0.02 -5.24 7.14
CA LEU A 28 -1.04 -5.02 6.14
C LEU A 28 -2.43 -4.94 6.78
N ALA A 29 -2.77 -5.89 7.67
CA ALA A 29 -4.04 -5.86 8.40
C ALA A 29 -4.20 -4.62 9.29
N SER A 30 -3.09 -4.11 9.86
CA SER A 30 -3.11 -2.87 10.63
C SER A 30 -3.28 -1.65 9.72
N PHE A 31 -2.68 -1.69 8.53
CA PHE A 31 -2.78 -0.64 7.53
C PHE A 31 -4.19 -0.55 6.92
N GLU A 32 -4.85 -1.67 6.64
CA GLU A 32 -6.26 -1.70 6.23
C GLU A 32 -7.16 -0.93 7.20
N ARG A 33 -7.01 -1.17 8.52
CA ARG A 33 -7.77 -0.43 9.55
C ARG A 33 -7.50 1.07 9.54
N LEU A 34 -6.26 1.48 9.24
CA LEU A 34 -5.95 2.90 9.06
C LEU A 34 -6.64 3.46 7.81
N CYS A 35 -6.66 2.69 6.72
CA CYS A 35 -7.34 3.06 5.49
C CYS A 35 -8.86 3.21 5.69
N GLU A 36 -9.51 2.34 6.47
CA GLU A 36 -10.94 2.44 6.80
C GLU A 36 -11.33 3.79 7.42
N VAL A 37 -10.41 4.39 8.18
CA VAL A 37 -10.61 5.69 8.84
C VAL A 37 -10.15 6.84 7.94
N GLN A 38 -8.97 6.71 7.34
CA GLN A 38 -8.36 7.74 6.48
C GLN A 38 -9.20 8.03 5.23
N PHE A 39 -9.71 6.99 4.59
CA PHE A 39 -10.40 7.04 3.30
C PHE A 39 -11.88 6.70 3.42
N ASN A 40 -12.47 6.85 4.61
CA ASN A 40 -13.89 6.59 4.81
C ASN A 40 -14.73 7.43 3.82
N PRO A 41 -15.67 6.83 3.07
CA PRO A 41 -16.39 7.51 2.00
C PRO A 41 -17.39 8.57 2.49
N THR A 42 -17.84 8.48 3.75
CA THR A 42 -18.84 9.39 4.33
C THR A 42 -18.26 10.30 5.41
N GLN A 43 -17.25 9.83 6.15
CA GLN A 43 -16.63 10.57 7.24
C GLN A 43 -15.11 10.33 7.32
N PRO A 44 -14.33 10.80 6.33
CA PRO A 44 -12.88 10.62 6.35
C PRO A 44 -12.25 11.38 7.53
N LYS A 45 -11.28 10.75 8.20
CA LYS A 45 -10.52 11.36 9.30
C LYS A 45 -9.03 11.18 9.05
N GLN A 46 -8.28 12.26 9.13
CA GLN A 46 -6.83 12.21 8.96
C GLN A 46 -6.17 11.51 10.16
N VAL A 47 -5.84 10.23 9.98
CA VAL A 47 -5.10 9.41 10.96
C VAL A 47 -3.71 9.05 10.48
N ILE A 48 -3.47 9.16 9.17
CA ILE A 48 -2.14 9.07 8.58
C ILE A 48 -1.60 10.49 8.40
N ALA A 49 -0.40 10.75 8.93
CA ALA A 49 0.23 12.06 8.79
C ALA A 49 0.46 12.38 7.29
N PRO A 50 0.18 13.62 6.82
CA PRO A 50 0.31 13.97 5.41
C PRO A 50 1.70 13.70 4.82
N ALA A 51 2.76 13.87 5.62
CA ALA A 51 4.13 13.60 5.21
C ALA A 51 4.46 12.11 5.01
N LYS A 52 3.56 11.20 5.39
CA LYS A 52 3.71 9.74 5.27
C LYS A 52 2.90 9.14 4.13
N LEU A 53 1.88 9.85 3.65
CA LEU A 53 0.99 9.40 2.58
C LEU A 53 1.29 10.19 1.31
N HIS A 54 1.96 9.56 0.35
CA HIS A 54 2.40 10.22 -0.87
C HIS A 54 1.47 9.90 -2.03
N ARG A 55 0.91 10.93 -2.67
CA ARG A 55 0.16 10.74 -3.92
C ARG A 55 1.14 10.51 -5.06
N VAL A 56 0.97 9.41 -5.78
CA VAL A 56 1.76 9.08 -6.98
C VAL A 56 1.14 9.77 -8.19
N THR A 57 -0.16 9.52 -8.44
CA THR A 57 -0.94 10.17 -9.50
C THR A 57 -2.43 10.14 -9.16
N GLN A 58 -3.23 10.91 -9.87
CA GLN A 58 -4.69 10.95 -9.72
C GLN A 58 -5.36 11.29 -11.05
N ASN A 59 -6.61 10.87 -11.19
CA ASN A 59 -7.55 11.37 -12.19
C ASN A 59 -8.92 11.61 -11.53
N ASP A 60 -9.95 11.86 -12.33
CA ASP A 60 -11.30 12.15 -11.82
C ASP A 60 -12.00 10.94 -11.18
N ILE A 61 -11.45 9.73 -11.36
CA ILE A 61 -12.06 8.47 -10.95
C ILE A 61 -11.35 7.89 -9.72
N TRP A 62 -10.02 7.90 -9.72
CA TRP A 62 -9.22 7.22 -8.71
C TRP A 62 -7.94 7.99 -8.38
N THR A 63 -7.38 7.71 -7.20
CA THR A 63 -6.08 8.24 -6.78
C THR A 63 -5.14 7.11 -6.36
N LEU A 64 -3.93 7.10 -6.94
CA LEU A 64 -2.86 6.17 -6.57
C LEU A 64 -1.98 6.80 -5.50
N TRP A 65 -1.77 6.05 -4.42
CA TRP A 65 -0.98 6.43 -3.27
C TRP A 65 0.17 5.46 -3.05
N LYS A 66 1.19 5.93 -2.33
CA LYS A 66 2.22 5.10 -1.73
C LYS A 66 2.49 5.53 -0.29
N THR A 67 2.80 4.56 0.57
CA THR A 67 3.16 4.80 1.97
C THR A 67 4.15 3.75 2.46
N GLU A 68 4.89 4.08 3.50
CA GLU A 68 5.66 3.11 4.27
C GLU A 68 4.73 2.23 5.12
N LEU A 69 4.94 0.91 5.08
CA LEU A 69 4.21 -0.09 5.84
C LEU A 69 4.94 -0.35 7.16
N VAL A 70 4.31 0.06 8.26
CA VAL A 70 4.87 -0.09 9.60
C VAL A 70 4.82 -1.57 10.01
N ILE A 71 5.97 -2.22 10.07
CA ILE A 71 6.12 -3.61 10.50
C ILE A 71 7.09 -3.74 11.69
N PRO A 72 6.64 -3.45 12.92
CA PRO A 72 7.48 -3.56 14.10
C PRO A 72 7.92 -5.02 14.30
N ASN A 73 9.04 -5.21 15.00
CA ASN A 73 9.60 -6.53 15.30
C ASN A 73 9.91 -7.41 14.07
N SER A 74 9.98 -6.83 12.88
CA SER A 74 10.38 -7.51 11.63
C SER A 74 11.89 -7.76 11.52
N GLY A 75 12.68 -7.13 12.39
CA GLY A 75 14.14 -7.07 12.27
C GLY A 75 14.62 -5.95 11.33
N LEU A 76 13.72 -5.27 10.63
CA LEU A 76 14.04 -4.10 9.80
C LEU A 76 14.09 -2.82 10.63
N ARG A 77 15.04 -1.94 10.26
CA ARG A 77 15.04 -0.55 10.73
C ARG A 77 13.87 0.21 10.06
N PRO A 78 13.36 1.29 10.66
CA PRO A 78 12.25 2.05 10.08
C PRO A 78 12.48 2.49 8.63
N ASN A 79 13.67 2.97 8.29
CA ASN A 79 14.03 3.36 6.92
C ASN A 79 14.19 2.19 5.94
N GLN A 80 14.07 0.95 6.41
CA GLN A 80 14.08 -0.26 5.61
C GLN A 80 12.69 -0.88 5.47
N TRP A 81 11.66 -0.31 6.12
CA TRP A 81 10.32 -0.85 6.04
C TRP A 81 9.80 -0.83 4.60
N PRO A 82 8.97 -1.83 4.22
CA PRO A 82 8.40 -1.86 2.88
C PRO A 82 7.55 -0.64 2.59
N ARG A 83 7.46 -0.27 1.32
CA ARG A 83 6.43 0.62 0.83
C ARG A 83 5.34 -0.17 0.14
N VAL A 84 4.11 0.33 0.24
CA VAL A 84 2.92 -0.23 -0.40
C VAL A 84 2.35 0.82 -1.33
N TRP A 85 2.04 0.40 -2.57
CA TRP A 85 1.31 1.18 -3.56
C TRP A 85 -0.12 0.65 -3.63
N PHE A 86 -1.09 1.56 -3.55
CA PHE A 86 -2.50 1.21 -3.52
C PHE A 86 -3.33 2.33 -4.15
N VAL A 87 -4.44 1.95 -4.78
CA VAL A 87 -5.38 2.87 -5.40
C VAL A 87 -6.65 2.97 -4.57
N VAL A 88 -7.20 4.18 -4.49
CA VAL A 88 -8.48 4.49 -3.83
C VAL A 88 -9.46 4.98 -4.89
N LYS A 89 -10.65 4.38 -4.95
CA LYS A 89 -11.78 4.75 -5.81
C LYS A 89 -13.08 4.61 -5.03
N GLY A 90 -13.68 5.72 -4.60
CA GLY A 90 -14.90 5.67 -3.79
C GLY A 90 -14.69 4.90 -2.49
N ASP A 91 -15.44 3.82 -2.28
CA ASP A 91 -15.33 2.91 -1.15
C ASP A 91 -14.43 1.69 -1.43
N MET A 92 -13.75 1.65 -2.58
CA MET A 92 -12.82 0.59 -2.95
C MET A 92 -11.36 1.01 -2.73
N ILE A 93 -10.58 0.12 -2.13
CA ILE A 93 -9.12 0.21 -2.04
C ILE A 93 -8.49 -1.06 -2.60
N ALA A 94 -7.64 -0.93 -3.61
CA ALA A 94 -6.88 -2.06 -4.15
C ALA A 94 -5.38 -1.88 -3.89
N PHE A 95 -4.77 -2.88 -3.25
CA PHE A 95 -3.32 -2.98 -3.06
C PHE A 95 -2.68 -3.55 -4.31
N LEU A 96 -1.68 -2.84 -4.84
CA LEU A 96 -1.14 -3.09 -6.18
C LEU A 96 0.28 -3.63 -6.14
N CYS A 97 1.15 -3.05 -5.31
CA CYS A 97 2.55 -3.46 -5.17
C CYS A 97 3.03 -3.31 -3.73
N ILE A 98 3.98 -4.15 -3.33
CA ILE A 98 4.77 -4.00 -2.09
C ILE A 98 6.24 -4.28 -2.38
N SER A 99 7.14 -3.42 -1.87
CA SER A 99 8.58 -3.65 -2.00
C SER A 99 9.35 -3.08 -0.81
N SER A 100 10.46 -3.73 -0.44
CA SER A 100 11.29 -3.34 0.70
C SER A 100 12.59 -2.69 0.25
N HIS A 101 13.03 -1.63 0.94
CA HIS A 101 14.29 -0.93 0.62
C HIS A 101 15.52 -1.84 0.69
N VAL A 102 15.43 -2.97 1.41
CA VAL A 102 16.49 -3.99 1.43
C VAL A 102 16.76 -4.61 0.06
N ASP A 103 15.77 -4.58 -0.83
CA ASP A 103 15.87 -5.12 -2.19
C ASP A 103 16.43 -4.09 -3.19
N ASN A 104 16.74 -2.87 -2.72
CA ASN A 104 17.25 -1.76 -3.52
C ASN A 104 16.43 -1.53 -4.81
N TYR A 105 15.11 -1.61 -4.68
CA TYR A 105 14.20 -1.41 -5.80
C TYR A 105 14.25 0.05 -6.28
N ASN A 106 13.92 0.26 -7.55
CA ASN A 106 13.73 1.60 -8.09
C ASN A 106 12.27 2.04 -7.87
N ASP A 107 12.08 3.15 -7.15
CA ASP A 107 10.76 3.66 -6.75
C ASP A 107 9.89 4.12 -7.94
N GLU A 108 10.51 4.59 -9.02
CA GLU A 108 9.83 4.96 -10.25
C GLU A 108 9.33 3.71 -10.99
N ASP A 109 10.16 2.66 -11.07
CA ASP A 109 9.77 1.40 -11.71
C ASP A 109 8.57 0.75 -11.02
N ILE A 110 8.56 0.73 -9.67
CA ILE A 110 7.42 0.20 -8.91
C ILE A 110 6.19 1.09 -9.06
N SER A 111 6.37 2.41 -9.15
CA SER A 111 5.25 3.33 -9.40
C SER A 111 4.63 3.11 -10.78
N ASN A 112 5.44 2.92 -11.82
CA ASN A 112 4.98 2.60 -13.17
C ASN A 112 4.28 1.23 -13.22
N LEU A 113 4.82 0.23 -12.53
CA LEU A 113 4.19 -1.08 -12.38
C LEU A 113 2.86 -1.00 -11.62
N ALA A 114 2.77 -0.19 -10.57
CA ALA A 114 1.52 0.03 -9.86
C ALA A 114 0.48 0.66 -10.79
N ILE A 115 0.86 1.68 -11.56
CA ILE A 115 -0.03 2.31 -12.56
C ILE A 115 -0.52 1.27 -13.58
N SER A 116 0.36 0.42 -14.12
CA SER A 116 -0.06 -0.59 -15.09
C SER A 116 -0.99 -1.65 -14.50
N ARG A 117 -0.95 -1.89 -13.19
CA ARG A 117 -1.85 -2.83 -12.48
C ARG A 117 -3.20 -2.20 -12.12
N VAL A 118 -3.36 -0.88 -12.22
CA VAL A 118 -4.66 -0.23 -11.97
C VAL A 118 -5.71 -0.68 -12.99
N SER A 119 -5.32 -0.91 -14.24
CA SER A 119 -6.25 -1.34 -15.31
C SER A 119 -6.85 -2.73 -15.10
N ASP A 120 -6.26 -3.54 -14.23
CA ASP A 120 -6.81 -4.86 -13.90
C ASP A 120 -8.05 -4.75 -12.98
N PHE A 121 -8.29 -3.56 -12.43
CA PHE A 121 -9.45 -3.24 -11.60
C PHE A 121 -10.45 -2.29 -12.27
N PHE A 122 -10.01 -1.43 -13.20
CA PHE A 122 -10.81 -0.34 -13.78
C PHE A 122 -10.65 -0.21 -15.30
#